data_AF-A0A446CV72-F1
#
_entry.id   AF-A0A446CV72-F1
#
_cell.length_a   1.000
_cell.length_b   1.000
_cell.length_c   1.000
_cell.angle_alpha   90.00
_cell.angle_beta   90.00
_cell.angle_gamma   90.00
#
_symmetry.space_group_name_H-M   'P 1'
#
loop_
_entity.id
_entity.type
_entity.pdbx_description
1 polymer ?
#
loop_
_entity_poly.entity_id
_entity_poly.type
_entity_poly.pdbx_seq_one_letter_code
_entity_poly.pdbx_strand_id
1 'polypeptide(L)'
;MRDRAVYAGELSADDAVCLARTWAAAHHADADRSRNFAIQWHRDALPADRRGDALLRDLEFFFQASSKDAAYWQSVGDFSEEATGVWGVQALKALAGLNFIGLLAAAVLFAARGGSAYTAGAAGACVLFLAGAVLAYPALRLIRISRASANAAATQSREAGSASTWEQLRSANDANPNVGRKERKLAVRLAVAMAAAATAGCALLVTAVWF
;
A
#
# COMPACT_ATOMS: atom_id res chain seq x y z
N MET A 1 -47.69 6.46 7.15
CA MET A 1 -47.87 7.09 5.84
C MET A 1 -48.36 8.54 6.02
N ARG A 2 -47.49 9.42 6.51
CA ARG A 2 -47.75 10.87 6.57
C ARG A 2 -46.56 11.57 5.89
N ASP A 3 -46.87 12.57 5.07
CA ASP A 3 -45.99 13.59 4.49
C ASP A 3 -45.07 13.24 3.32
N ARG A 4 -45.62 12.63 2.25
CA ARG A 4 -44.93 12.52 0.94
C ARG A 4 -45.34 13.57 -0.11
N ALA A 5 -46.10 14.60 0.27
CA ALA A 5 -46.76 15.50 -0.70
C ALA A 5 -46.30 16.97 -0.69
N VAL A 6 -45.12 17.32 -0.16
CA VAL A 6 -44.69 18.74 -0.02
C VAL A 6 -43.56 19.17 -0.96
N TYR A 7 -42.84 18.28 -1.65
CA TYR A 7 -41.70 18.68 -2.51
C TYR A 7 -41.98 18.51 -4.01
N ALA A 8 -43.07 19.11 -4.50
CA ALA A 8 -43.38 19.18 -5.94
C ALA A 8 -42.77 20.42 -6.66
N GLY A 9 -42.12 21.31 -5.92
CA GLY A 9 -41.38 22.46 -6.45
C GLY A 9 -39.86 22.21 -6.51
N GLU A 10 -39.16 23.05 -7.28
CA GLU A 10 -37.69 23.05 -7.34
C GLU A 10 -37.10 23.24 -5.93
N LEU A 11 -36.25 22.30 -5.49
CA LEU A 11 -35.66 22.33 -4.16
C LEU A 11 -34.68 23.51 -4.06
N SER A 12 -34.90 24.41 -3.09
CA SER A 12 -33.96 25.49 -2.82
C SER A 12 -32.66 24.95 -2.22
N ALA A 13 -31.58 25.74 -2.27
CA ALA A 13 -30.29 25.32 -1.72
C ALA A 13 -30.35 25.14 -0.19
N ASP A 14 -31.08 26.01 0.51
CA ASP A 14 -31.25 25.92 1.96
C ASP A 14 -32.10 24.70 2.36
N ASP A 15 -33.16 24.40 1.59
CA ASP A 15 -33.97 23.20 1.80
C ASP A 15 -33.17 21.92 1.54
N ALA A 16 -32.31 21.93 0.51
CA ALA A 16 -31.41 20.82 0.22
C ALA A 16 -30.43 20.55 1.39
N VAL A 17 -29.84 21.60 1.95
CA VAL A 17 -28.95 21.48 3.11
C VAL A 17 -29.70 20.98 4.35
N CYS A 18 -30.91 21.50 4.60
CA CYS A 18 -31.75 21.08 5.71
C CYS A 18 -32.13 19.59 5.59
N LEU A 19 -32.53 19.16 4.39
CA LEU A 19 -32.86 17.77 4.08
C LEU A 19 -31.66 16.85 4.30
N ALA A 20 -30.48 17.22 3.80
CA ALA A 20 -29.26 16.43 3.94
C ALA A 20 -28.80 16.31 5.39
N ARG A 21 -28.93 17.37 6.20
CA ARG A 21 -28.64 17.31 7.65
C ARG A 21 -29.62 16.42 8.40
N THR A 22 -30.91 16.48 8.05
CA THR A 22 -31.95 15.64 8.64
C THR A 22 -31.69 14.17 8.32
N TRP A 23 -31.34 13.88 7.08
CA TRP A 23 -30.89 12.55 6.67
C TRP A 23 -29.64 12.11 7.44
N ALA A 24 -28.63 12.97 7.59
CA ALA A 24 -27.41 12.65 8.32
C ALA A 24 -27.71 12.27 9.77
N ALA A 25 -28.60 13.00 10.44
CA ALA A 25 -29.04 12.69 11.79
C ALA A 25 -29.75 11.32 11.87
N ALA A 26 -30.61 11.00 10.90
CA ALA A 26 -31.35 9.74 10.85
C ALA A 26 -30.45 8.52 10.56
N HIS A 27 -29.38 8.72 9.79
CA HIS A 27 -28.46 7.66 9.37
C HIS A 27 -27.14 7.64 10.15
N HIS A 28 -27.01 8.45 11.21
CA HIS A 28 -25.77 8.63 11.98
C HIS A 28 -24.55 8.97 11.10
N ALA A 29 -24.78 9.71 10.02
CA ALA A 29 -23.75 10.17 9.10
C ALA A 29 -23.22 11.55 9.51
N ASP A 30 -22.08 11.93 8.94
CA ASP A 30 -21.45 13.23 9.18
C ASP A 30 -22.30 14.37 8.58
N ALA A 31 -22.75 15.28 9.45
CA ALA A 31 -23.63 16.39 9.09
C ALA A 31 -22.94 17.46 8.23
N ASP A 32 -21.64 17.68 8.43
CA ASP A 32 -20.86 18.66 7.67
C ASP A 32 -20.53 18.13 6.28
N ARG A 33 -20.19 16.83 6.17
CA ARG A 33 -20.04 16.17 4.86
C ARG A 33 -21.35 16.18 4.07
N SER A 34 -22.47 15.88 4.73
CA SER A 34 -23.79 15.87 4.09
C SER A 34 -24.20 17.27 3.63
N ARG A 35 -23.87 18.31 4.40
CA ARG A 35 -24.07 19.71 4.00
C ARG A 35 -23.27 20.07 2.74
N ASN A 36 -21.97 19.78 2.73
CA ASN A 36 -21.09 20.13 1.62
C ASN A 36 -21.49 19.38 0.34
N PHE A 37 -21.89 18.11 0.47
CA PHE A 37 -22.46 17.35 -0.63
C PHE A 37 -23.72 18.01 -1.19
N ALA A 38 -24.67 18.40 -0.34
CA ALA A 38 -25.92 19.02 -0.78
C ALA A 38 -25.70 20.35 -1.53
N ILE A 39 -24.72 21.14 -1.08
CA ILE A 39 -24.33 22.39 -1.77
C ILE A 39 -23.77 22.09 -3.16
N GLN A 40 -22.87 21.11 -3.28
CA GLN A 40 -22.30 20.72 -4.56
C GLN A 40 -23.39 20.14 -5.49
N TRP A 41 -24.22 19.23 -4.96
CA TRP A 41 -25.31 18.60 -5.70
C TRP A 41 -26.28 19.63 -6.26
N HIS A 42 -26.67 20.64 -5.46
CA HIS A 42 -27.59 21.69 -5.92
C HIS A 42 -27.00 22.53 -7.06
N ARG A 43 -25.70 22.86 -6.95
CA ARG A 43 -24.96 23.60 -7.98
C ARG A 43 -24.86 22.80 -9.29
N ASP A 44 -24.63 21.51 -9.20
CA ASP A 44 -24.32 20.65 -10.36
C ASP A 44 -25.59 20.04 -10.99
N ALA A 45 -26.67 19.88 -10.22
CA ALA A 45 -27.94 19.34 -10.70
C ALA A 45 -28.73 20.38 -11.53
N LEU A 46 -29.30 19.92 -12.64
CA LEU A 46 -30.21 20.71 -13.46
C LEU A 46 -31.46 21.11 -12.65
N PRO A 47 -31.98 22.34 -12.80
CA PRO A 47 -33.16 22.82 -12.08
C PRO A 47 -34.36 21.85 -12.10
N ALA A 48 -34.61 21.21 -13.25
CA ALA A 48 -35.72 20.26 -13.43
C ALA A 48 -35.57 18.97 -12.61
N ASP A 49 -34.35 18.63 -12.20
CA ASP A 49 -34.00 17.39 -11.48
C ASP A 49 -33.78 17.63 -9.98
N ARG A 50 -33.89 18.88 -9.52
CA ARG A 50 -33.73 19.28 -8.11
C ARG A 50 -34.92 18.84 -7.26
N ARG A 51 -35.02 17.53 -7.02
CA ARG A 51 -36.05 16.89 -6.18
C ARG A 51 -35.41 16.32 -4.93
N GLY A 52 -36.10 16.43 -3.79
CA GLY A 52 -35.63 15.89 -2.51
C GLY A 52 -35.29 14.39 -2.58
N ASP A 53 -36.13 13.59 -3.23
CA ASP A 53 -35.90 12.15 -3.40
C ASP A 53 -34.66 11.81 -4.25
N ALA A 54 -34.27 12.71 -5.18
CA ALA A 54 -33.05 12.54 -5.96
C ALA A 54 -31.82 12.84 -5.10
N LEU A 55 -31.84 13.97 -4.37
CA LEU A 55 -30.78 14.32 -3.43
C LEU A 55 -30.51 13.22 -2.41
N LEU A 56 -31.55 12.66 -1.77
CA LEU A 56 -31.38 11.62 -0.76
C LEU A 56 -30.77 10.33 -1.33
N ARG A 57 -31.17 9.94 -2.54
CA ARG A 57 -30.59 8.76 -3.22
C ARG A 57 -29.12 8.98 -3.58
N ASP A 58 -28.79 10.15 -4.11
CA ASP A 58 -27.41 10.47 -4.49
C ASP A 58 -26.51 10.62 -3.26
N LEU A 59 -27.06 11.14 -2.15
CA LEU A 59 -26.39 11.24 -0.86
C LEU A 59 -26.10 9.85 -0.28
N GLU A 60 -27.08 8.94 -0.28
CA GLU A 60 -26.87 7.56 0.14
C GLU A 60 -25.83 6.84 -0.71
N PHE A 61 -25.91 7.00 -2.04
CA PHE A 61 -24.94 6.43 -2.97
C PHE A 61 -23.53 6.98 -2.73
N PHE A 62 -23.40 8.27 -2.46
CA PHE A 62 -22.12 8.92 -2.14
C PHE A 62 -21.47 8.37 -0.87
N PHE A 63 -22.23 8.22 0.23
CA PHE A 63 -21.69 7.64 1.46
C PHE A 63 -21.30 6.16 1.29
N GLN A 64 -22.06 5.40 0.50
CA GLN A 64 -21.67 4.03 0.14
C GLN A 64 -20.42 3.98 -0.75
N ALA A 65 -20.29 4.89 -1.73
CA ALA A 65 -19.14 4.96 -2.60
C ALA A 65 -17.87 5.34 -1.82
N SER A 66 -17.93 6.42 -1.03
CA SER A 66 -16.80 6.87 -0.23
C SER A 66 -16.30 5.83 0.78
N SER A 67 -17.22 5.08 1.42
CA SER A 67 -16.84 3.98 2.32
C SER A 67 -16.22 2.80 1.59
N LYS A 68 -16.75 2.42 0.42
CA LYS A 68 -16.16 1.36 -0.42
C LYS A 68 -14.78 1.73 -0.92
N ASP A 69 -14.60 2.96 -1.37
CA ASP A 69 -13.31 3.44 -1.87
C ASP A 69 -12.29 3.56 -0.75
N ALA A 70 -12.69 4.06 0.42
CA ALA A 70 -11.83 4.07 1.61
C ALA A 70 -11.38 2.65 2.00
N ALA A 71 -12.32 1.69 2.03
CA ALA A 71 -12.02 0.29 2.32
C ALA A 71 -11.14 -0.36 1.26
N TYR A 72 -11.33 -0.02 -0.02
CA TYR A 72 -10.48 -0.46 -1.11
C TYR A 72 -9.04 -0.02 -0.91
N TRP A 73 -8.82 1.28 -0.69
CA TRP A 73 -7.48 1.84 -0.47
C TRP A 73 -6.83 1.33 0.81
N GLN A 74 -7.62 1.10 1.86
CA GLN A 74 -7.15 0.46 3.07
C GLN A 74 -6.66 -0.96 2.78
N SER A 75 -7.42 -1.76 2.02
CA SER A 75 -6.98 -3.12 1.63
C SER A 75 -5.67 -3.09 0.82
N VAL A 76 -5.50 -2.13 -0.10
CA VAL A 76 -4.27 -1.94 -0.87
C VAL A 76 -3.08 -1.62 0.04
N GLY A 77 -3.31 -0.82 1.08
CA GLY A 77 -2.36 -0.51 2.15
C GLY A 77 -2.00 -1.72 3.00
N ASP A 78 -2.99 -2.46 3.51
CA ASP A 78 -2.82 -3.63 4.37
C ASP A 78 -2.04 -4.75 3.67
N PHE A 79 -2.39 -5.06 2.41
CA PHE A 79 -1.60 -5.98 1.57
C PHE A 79 -0.16 -5.50 1.34
N SER A 80 0.11 -4.21 1.48
CA SER A 80 1.48 -3.68 1.44
C SER A 80 2.21 -3.86 2.73
N GLU A 81 1.55 -3.57 3.84
CA GLU A 81 2.15 -3.62 5.16
C GLU A 81 2.50 -5.06 5.55
N GLU A 82 1.61 -6.03 5.30
CA GLU A 82 1.90 -7.45 5.54
C GLU A 82 3.13 -7.94 4.77
N ALA A 83 3.32 -7.48 3.54
CA ALA A 83 4.44 -7.90 2.69
C ALA A 83 5.75 -7.14 2.94
N THR A 84 5.70 -5.94 3.55
CA THR A 84 6.84 -4.99 3.62
C THR A 84 7.07 -4.42 5.01
N GLY A 85 6.43 -5.00 6.02
CA GLY A 85 6.44 -4.53 7.40
C GLY A 85 7.82 -4.48 8.03
N VAL A 86 7.89 -3.92 9.24
CA VAL A 86 9.14 -3.70 10.00
C VAL A 86 9.97 -4.99 10.12
N TRP A 87 9.31 -6.13 10.34
CA TRP A 87 9.92 -7.44 10.38
C TRP A 87 10.59 -7.84 9.06
N GLY A 88 9.95 -7.59 7.91
CA GLY A 88 10.51 -7.88 6.60
C GLY A 88 11.76 -7.06 6.31
N VAL A 89 11.77 -5.77 6.68
CA VAL A 89 12.95 -4.90 6.55
C VAL A 89 14.09 -5.38 7.45
N GLN A 90 13.80 -5.76 8.69
CA GLN A 90 14.79 -6.27 9.62
C GLN A 90 15.38 -7.61 9.16
N ALA A 91 14.54 -8.53 8.68
CA ALA A 91 14.97 -9.80 8.11
C ALA A 91 15.91 -9.59 6.92
N LEU A 92 15.59 -8.65 6.04
CA LEU A 92 16.43 -8.35 4.88
C LEU A 92 17.79 -7.74 5.26
N LYS A 93 17.81 -6.87 6.28
CA LYS A 93 19.06 -6.33 6.84
C LYS A 93 19.90 -7.41 7.49
N ALA A 94 19.28 -8.31 8.26
CA ALA A 94 19.96 -9.44 8.87
C ALA A 94 20.56 -10.36 7.80
N LEU A 95 19.80 -10.63 6.72
CA LEU A 95 20.25 -11.44 5.60
C LEU A 95 21.41 -10.79 4.82
N ALA A 96 21.37 -9.47 4.64
CA ALA A 96 22.49 -8.72 4.09
C ALA A 96 23.73 -8.84 5.00
N GLY A 97 23.55 -8.65 6.31
CA GLY A 97 24.61 -8.81 7.31
C GLY A 97 25.24 -10.21 7.28
N LEU A 98 24.43 -11.26 7.17
CA LEU A 98 24.89 -12.64 7.02
C LEU A 98 25.79 -12.81 5.80
N ASN A 99 25.39 -12.26 4.64
CA ASN A 99 26.20 -12.33 3.43
C ASN A 99 27.53 -11.58 3.57
N PHE A 100 27.55 -10.41 4.23
CA PHE A 100 28.81 -9.70 4.51
C PHE A 100 29.74 -10.46 5.46
N ILE A 101 29.20 -11.07 6.52
CA ILE A 101 29.99 -11.89 7.45
C ILE A 101 30.55 -13.13 6.73
N GLY A 102 29.71 -13.81 5.95
CA GLY A 102 30.13 -14.94 5.12
C GLY A 102 31.22 -14.57 4.13
N LEU A 103 31.13 -13.38 3.50
CA LEU A 103 32.17 -12.87 2.60
C LEU A 103 33.50 -12.65 3.33
N LEU A 104 33.47 -12.08 4.54
CA LEU A 104 34.67 -11.91 5.36
C LEU A 104 35.29 -13.26 5.73
N ALA A 105 34.47 -14.22 6.16
CA ALA A 105 34.94 -15.57 6.48
C ALA A 105 35.58 -16.25 5.26
N ALA A 106 34.93 -16.16 4.10
CA ALA A 106 35.46 -16.70 2.84
C ALA A 106 36.77 -16.01 2.42
N ALA A 107 36.89 -14.69 2.60
CA ALA A 107 38.11 -13.94 2.31
C ALA A 107 39.27 -14.34 3.23
N VAL A 108 39.00 -14.55 4.53
CA VAL A 108 40.00 -15.05 5.49
C VAL A 108 40.48 -16.44 5.09
N LEU A 109 39.56 -17.35 4.75
CA LEU A 109 39.91 -18.69 4.29
C LEU A 109 40.68 -18.64 2.96
N PHE A 110 40.28 -17.79 2.02
CA PHE A 110 41.02 -17.60 0.77
C PHE A 110 42.45 -17.10 1.02
N ALA A 111 42.65 -16.23 2.00
CA ALA A 111 43.96 -15.72 2.39
C ALA A 111 44.82 -16.76 3.14
N ALA A 112 44.21 -17.76 3.79
CA ALA A 112 44.90 -18.78 4.57
C ALA A 112 45.73 -19.79 3.75
N ARG A 113 45.72 -19.69 2.40
CA ARG A 113 46.54 -20.48 1.45
C ARG A 113 46.58 -21.98 1.77
N GLY A 114 45.45 -22.66 1.55
CA GLY A 114 45.36 -24.13 1.54
C GLY A 114 45.61 -24.77 0.17
N GLY A 115 45.23 -26.04 0.02
CA GLY A 115 45.30 -26.78 -1.25
C GLY A 115 44.39 -26.23 -2.36
N SER A 116 44.48 -26.81 -3.56
CA SER A 116 43.69 -26.37 -4.73
C SER A 116 42.17 -26.50 -4.53
N ALA A 117 41.71 -27.57 -3.88
CA ALA A 117 40.29 -27.74 -3.53
C ALA A 117 39.80 -26.70 -2.51
N TYR A 118 40.63 -26.43 -1.49
CA TYR A 118 40.37 -25.45 -0.44
C TYR A 118 40.25 -24.03 -1.01
N THR A 119 41.19 -23.63 -1.86
CA THR A 119 41.19 -22.32 -2.53
C THR A 119 40.03 -22.15 -3.50
N ALA A 120 39.67 -23.21 -4.25
CA ALA A 120 38.48 -23.19 -5.11
C ALA A 120 37.18 -23.04 -4.32
N GLY A 121 37.05 -23.76 -3.19
CA GLY A 121 35.89 -23.66 -2.30
C GLY A 121 35.75 -22.27 -1.67
N ALA A 122 36.86 -21.70 -1.18
CA ALA A 122 36.88 -20.34 -0.62
C ALA A 122 36.54 -19.28 -1.68
N ALA A 123 37.07 -19.41 -2.91
CA ALA A 123 36.74 -18.52 -4.02
C ALA A 123 35.24 -18.62 -4.42
N GLY A 124 34.70 -19.84 -4.51
CA GLY A 124 33.28 -20.06 -4.80
C GLY A 124 32.36 -19.47 -3.74
N ALA A 125 32.71 -19.63 -2.46
CA ALA A 125 31.98 -19.01 -1.35
C ALA A 125 32.04 -17.48 -1.41
N CYS A 126 33.20 -16.89 -1.73
CA CYS A 126 33.32 -15.44 -1.93
C CYS A 126 32.35 -14.92 -3.00
N VAL A 127 32.26 -15.61 -4.15
CA VAL A 127 31.36 -15.22 -5.24
C VAL A 127 29.90 -15.27 -4.80
N LEU A 128 29.48 -16.32 -4.08
CA LEU A 128 28.11 -16.47 -3.61
C LEU A 128 27.73 -15.42 -2.57
N PHE A 129 28.58 -15.18 -1.58
CA PHE A 129 28.32 -14.16 -0.57
C PHE A 129 28.35 -12.74 -1.16
N LEU A 130 29.23 -12.48 -2.14
CA LEU A 130 29.25 -11.21 -2.85
C LEU A 130 27.98 -11.02 -3.70
N ALA A 131 27.50 -12.06 -4.38
CA ALA A 131 26.23 -12.03 -5.09
C ALA A 131 25.06 -11.70 -4.14
N GLY A 132 24.99 -12.36 -2.98
CA GLY A 132 23.97 -12.05 -1.96
C GLY A 132 24.07 -10.63 -1.42
N ALA A 133 25.29 -10.11 -1.20
CA ALA A 133 25.51 -8.73 -0.74
C ALA A 133 25.08 -7.69 -1.79
N VAL A 134 25.38 -7.92 -3.07
CA VAL A 134 24.98 -7.02 -4.17
C VAL A 134 23.46 -6.96 -4.33
N LEU A 135 22.76 -8.09 -4.13
CA LEU A 135 21.29 -8.15 -4.22
C LEU A 135 20.59 -7.45 -3.04
N ALA A 136 21.28 -7.22 -1.92
CA ALA A 136 20.72 -6.53 -0.75
C ALA A 136 20.27 -5.10 -1.06
N TYR A 137 21.07 -4.36 -1.84
CA TYR A 137 20.76 -2.97 -2.19
C TYR A 137 19.46 -2.82 -3.01
N PRO A 138 19.28 -3.48 -4.16
CA PRO A 138 18.03 -3.38 -4.92
C PRO A 138 16.83 -3.90 -4.11
N ALA A 139 17.01 -4.94 -3.28
CA ALA A 139 15.94 -5.49 -2.46
C ALA A 139 15.47 -4.48 -1.37
N LEU A 140 16.41 -3.82 -0.66
CA LEU A 140 16.08 -2.76 0.29
C LEU A 140 15.41 -1.55 -0.39
N ARG A 141 15.90 -1.17 -1.58
CA ARG A 141 15.33 -0.05 -2.34
C ARG A 141 13.88 -0.33 -2.73
N LEU A 142 13.58 -1.52 -3.22
CA LEU A 142 12.21 -1.91 -3.62
C LEU A 142 11.26 -1.95 -2.42
N ILE A 143 11.73 -2.42 -1.26
CA ILE A 143 10.93 -2.40 -0.02
C ILE A 143 10.60 -0.97 0.42
N ARG A 144 11.53 -0.03 0.28
CA ARG A 144 11.26 1.39 0.56
C ARG A 144 10.20 1.96 -0.39
N ILE A 145 10.31 1.66 -1.68
CA ILE A 145 9.33 2.11 -2.69
C ILE A 145 7.95 1.54 -2.38
N SER A 146 7.86 0.25 -2.05
CA SER A 146 6.59 -0.37 -1.69
C SER A 146 6.02 0.20 -0.39
N ARG A 147 6.86 0.56 0.60
CA ARG A 147 6.37 1.22 1.82
C ARG A 147 5.84 2.62 1.55
N ALA A 148 6.50 3.38 0.66
CA ALA A 148 5.97 4.66 0.20
C ALA A 148 4.60 4.50 -0.49
N SER A 149 4.42 3.43 -1.29
CA SER A 149 3.11 3.11 -1.88
C SER A 149 2.05 2.74 -0.85
N ALA A 150 2.41 2.03 0.23
CA ALA A 150 1.50 1.71 1.34
C ALA A 150 0.99 2.98 2.03
N ASN A 151 1.93 3.89 2.32
CA ASN A 151 1.61 5.16 2.97
C ASN A 151 0.72 6.03 2.07
N ALA A 152 0.99 6.06 0.76
CA ALA A 152 0.15 6.76 -0.20
C ALA A 152 -1.28 6.18 -0.26
N ALA A 153 -1.42 4.85 -0.25
CA ALA A 153 -2.72 4.19 -0.19
C ALA A 153 -3.47 4.49 1.12
N ALA A 154 -2.76 4.54 2.26
CA ALA A 154 -3.35 4.95 3.54
C ALA A 154 -3.83 6.40 3.51
N THR A 155 -3.08 7.31 2.89
CA THR A 155 -3.51 8.70 2.67
C THR A 155 -4.75 8.76 1.79
N GLN A 156 -4.78 8.02 0.68
CA GLN A 156 -5.94 7.97 -0.24
C GLN A 156 -7.17 7.36 0.42
N SER A 157 -7.01 6.34 1.27
CA SER A 157 -8.09 5.78 2.08
C SER A 157 -8.72 6.84 2.99
N ARG A 158 -7.88 7.66 3.64
CA ARG A 158 -8.35 8.78 4.49
C ARG A 158 -9.01 9.87 3.67
N GLU A 159 -8.45 10.23 2.52
CA GLU A 159 -9.01 11.25 1.61
C GLU A 159 -10.36 10.81 1.05
N ALA A 160 -10.48 9.56 0.57
CA ALA A 160 -11.75 9.00 0.11
C ALA A 160 -12.77 8.90 1.25
N GLY A 161 -12.36 8.44 2.43
CA GLY A 161 -13.23 8.29 3.60
C GLY A 161 -13.70 9.62 4.21
N SER A 162 -12.93 10.69 4.03
CA SER A 162 -13.28 12.06 4.49
C SER A 162 -13.88 12.95 3.40
N ALA A 163 -13.97 12.47 2.15
CA ALA A 163 -14.49 13.23 1.04
C ALA A 163 -15.92 13.73 1.33
N SER A 164 -16.15 15.02 1.08
CA SER A 164 -17.44 15.68 1.31
C SER A 164 -18.17 16.04 0.00
N THR A 165 -17.50 15.85 -1.14
CA THR A 165 -18.00 16.14 -2.49
C THR A 165 -17.58 15.05 -3.48
N TRP A 166 -18.30 14.93 -4.60
CA TRP A 166 -17.94 14.02 -5.70
C TRP A 166 -16.59 14.35 -6.33
N GLU A 167 -16.24 15.63 -6.40
CA GLU A 167 -14.95 16.08 -6.91
C GLU A 167 -13.80 15.63 -6.01
N GLN A 168 -13.96 15.78 -4.68
CA GLN A 168 -12.97 15.30 -3.71
C GLN A 168 -12.84 13.77 -3.77
N LEU A 169 -13.95 13.05 -3.86
CA LEU A 169 -13.92 11.59 -3.95
C LEU A 169 -13.24 11.11 -5.24
N ARG A 170 -13.51 11.77 -6.37
CA ARG A 170 -12.86 11.48 -7.65
C ARG A 170 -11.36 11.78 -7.60
N SER A 171 -10.99 12.94 -7.06
CA SER A 171 -9.58 13.32 -6.89
C SER A 171 -8.81 12.34 -5.99
N ALA A 172 -9.46 11.77 -4.96
CA ALA A 172 -8.85 10.76 -4.10
C ALA A 172 -8.61 9.42 -4.82
N ASN A 173 -9.40 9.14 -5.87
CA ASN A 173 -9.36 7.88 -6.63
C ASN A 173 -8.55 7.94 -7.93
N ASP A 174 -8.03 9.11 -8.34
CA ASP A 174 -7.26 9.25 -9.59
C ASP A 174 -5.90 8.52 -9.57
N ALA A 175 -5.51 7.95 -8.41
CA ALA A 175 -4.26 7.23 -8.27
C ALA A 175 -4.31 5.79 -8.83
N ASN A 176 -3.17 5.31 -9.32
CA ASN A 176 -3.04 3.94 -9.83
C ASN A 176 -2.87 2.93 -8.67
N PRO A 177 -3.83 2.02 -8.45
CA PRO A 177 -3.77 1.08 -7.33
C PRO A 177 -2.77 -0.06 -7.50
N ASN A 178 -2.21 -0.24 -8.69
CA ASN A 178 -1.23 -1.31 -8.96
C ASN A 178 0.22 -0.91 -8.61
N VAL A 179 0.45 0.32 -8.15
CA VAL A 179 1.79 0.83 -7.81
C VAL A 179 2.33 0.09 -6.59
N GLY A 180 3.52 -0.50 -6.71
CA GLY A 180 4.18 -1.25 -5.62
C GLY A 180 4.01 -2.77 -5.70
N ARG A 181 3.03 -3.30 -6.45
CA ARG A 181 2.80 -4.76 -6.52
C ARG A 181 3.93 -5.51 -7.21
N LYS A 182 4.46 -4.96 -8.30
CA LYS A 182 5.59 -5.55 -9.04
C LYS A 182 6.87 -5.46 -8.22
N GLU A 183 7.09 -4.31 -7.59
CA GLU A 183 8.23 -4.00 -6.75
C GLU A 183 8.30 -4.95 -5.54
N ARG A 184 7.17 -5.23 -4.89
CA ARG A 184 7.08 -6.22 -3.81
C ARG A 184 7.46 -7.62 -4.26
N LYS A 185 6.87 -8.12 -5.37
CA LYS A 185 7.19 -9.45 -5.90
C LYS A 185 8.68 -9.57 -6.24
N LEU A 186 9.27 -8.51 -6.77
CA LEU A 186 10.69 -8.49 -7.13
C LEU A 186 11.58 -8.44 -5.88
N ALA A 187 11.22 -7.63 -4.87
CA ALA A 187 11.92 -7.61 -3.58
C ALA A 187 11.95 -8.98 -2.89
N VAL A 188 10.81 -9.69 -2.87
CA VAL A 188 10.72 -11.04 -2.29
C VAL A 188 11.61 -12.02 -3.05
N ARG A 189 11.59 -11.99 -4.39
CA ARG A 189 12.47 -12.86 -5.21
C ARG A 189 13.96 -12.58 -4.96
N LEU A 190 14.33 -11.32 -4.81
CA LEU A 190 15.70 -10.95 -4.46
C LEU A 190 16.07 -11.46 -3.07
N ALA A 191 15.17 -11.35 -2.08
CA ALA A 191 15.40 -11.89 -0.74
C ALA A 191 15.62 -13.42 -0.77
N VAL A 192 14.83 -14.15 -1.55
CA VAL A 192 14.99 -15.60 -1.74
C VAL A 192 16.34 -15.92 -2.39
N ALA A 193 16.73 -15.17 -3.42
CA ALA A 193 18.03 -15.35 -4.07
C ALA A 193 19.21 -15.07 -3.11
N MET A 194 19.11 -14.04 -2.26
CA MET A 194 20.09 -13.75 -1.22
C MET A 194 20.22 -14.87 -0.19
N ALA A 195 19.09 -15.47 0.22
CA ALA A 195 19.08 -16.58 1.17
C ALA A 195 19.68 -17.85 0.55
N ALA A 196 19.34 -18.14 -0.72
CA ALA A 196 19.94 -19.25 -1.45
C ALA A 196 21.46 -19.08 -1.60
N ALA A 197 21.92 -17.87 -1.96
CA ALA A 197 23.33 -17.57 -2.10
C ALA A 197 24.09 -17.72 -0.77
N ALA A 198 23.54 -17.20 0.34
CA ALA A 198 24.13 -17.35 1.65
C ALA A 198 24.22 -18.82 2.08
N THR A 199 23.15 -19.59 1.87
CA THR A 199 23.10 -21.02 2.23
C THR A 199 24.11 -21.84 1.43
N ALA A 200 24.20 -21.61 0.12
CA ALA A 200 25.16 -22.27 -0.74
C ALA A 200 26.61 -21.84 -0.41
N GLY A 201 26.85 -20.57 -0.10
CA GLY A 201 28.15 -20.07 0.35
C GLY A 201 28.61 -20.73 1.66
N CYS A 202 27.71 -20.84 2.64
CA CYS A 202 27.98 -21.57 3.88
C CYS A 202 28.30 -23.05 3.62
N ALA A 203 27.54 -23.71 2.76
CA ALA A 203 27.78 -25.12 2.42
C ALA A 203 29.17 -25.29 1.78
N LEU A 204 29.56 -24.42 0.84
CA LEU A 204 30.88 -24.45 0.22
C LEU A 204 32.01 -24.27 1.25
N LEU A 205 31.86 -23.33 2.19
CA LEU A 205 32.85 -23.15 3.26
C LEU A 205 32.99 -24.38 4.13
N VAL A 206 31.87 -24.97 4.55
CA VAL A 206 31.88 -26.20 5.37
C VAL A 206 32.58 -27.33 4.60
N THR A 207 32.23 -27.53 3.32
CA THR A 207 32.88 -28.58 2.52
C THR A 207 34.36 -28.31 2.31
N ALA A 208 34.77 -27.06 2.12
CA ALA A 208 36.17 -26.72 1.88
C ALA A 208 37.05 -26.84 3.12
N VAL A 209 36.47 -26.72 4.34
CA VAL A 209 37.22 -26.86 5.59
C VAL A 209 37.29 -28.33 6.04
N TRP A 210 36.25 -29.12 5.78
CA TRP A 210 36.15 -30.50 6.28
C TRP A 210 36.66 -31.58 5.33
N PHE A 211 36.78 -31.29 4.02
CA PHE A 211 37.29 -32.20 3.00
C PHE A 211 38.50 -31.58 2.28
#